data_AF-A0A0C3HSI7-F1
#
_entry.id   AF-A0A0C3HSI7-F1
#
_cell.length_a   1.000
_cell.length_b   1.000
_cell.length_c   1.000
_cell.angle_alpha   90.00
_cell.angle_beta   90.00
_cell.angle_gamma   90.00
#
_symmetry.space_group_name_H-M   'P 1'
#
loop_
_entity.id
_entity.type
_entity.pdbx_description
1 polymer ?
#
loop_
_entity_poly.entity_id
_entity_poly.type
_entity_poly.pdbx_seq_one_letter_code
_entity_poly.pdbx_strand_id
1 'polypeptide(L)'
;MPPQLLPASAAAFAPRASSVNVVLSSRVEPWLTATLKRVNRVKRPLNSVAQHQRCLTETLSSPTAIWTLTSLMLPKAPESELRKDSNPLVEALFNYQLIHIEAYIVHVDMVLRNEVAFKLTPDSIESLIEYHKDVHCVDISANTYNWSEKEVQVKKLHEEFIQAINKFVFGTHVSALFLPTFRIGIILRAGNR
;
A
#
# COMPACT_ATOMS: atom_id res chain seq x y z
N MET A 1 23.26 -15.15 -12.37
CA MET A 1 21.94 -14.72 -12.88
C MET A 1 21.68 -13.31 -12.35
N PRO A 2 21.18 -12.35 -13.15
CA PRO A 2 20.76 -11.05 -12.64
C PRO A 2 19.58 -11.26 -11.66
N PRO A 3 19.38 -10.38 -10.66
CA PRO A 3 18.60 -10.69 -9.47
C PRO A 3 17.11 -10.78 -9.78
N GLN A 4 16.45 -11.72 -9.11
CA GLN A 4 15.04 -12.08 -9.28
C GLN A 4 14.14 -10.84 -9.35
N LEU A 5 13.54 -10.67 -10.54
CA LEU A 5 12.51 -9.66 -10.82
C LEU A 5 11.32 -9.89 -9.87
N LEU A 6 10.68 -8.80 -9.45
CA LEU A 6 9.42 -8.86 -8.71
C LEU A 6 8.44 -9.82 -9.42
N PRO A 7 7.62 -10.58 -8.67
CA PRO A 7 6.68 -11.53 -9.28
C PRO A 7 5.68 -10.82 -10.19
N ALA A 8 5.07 -11.55 -11.12
CA ALA A 8 4.07 -10.99 -12.05
C ALA A 8 2.89 -10.30 -11.34
N SER A 9 2.57 -10.69 -10.10
CA SER A 9 1.57 -10.03 -9.27
C SER A 9 1.90 -8.58 -8.90
N ALA A 10 3.17 -8.21 -8.98
CA ALA A 10 3.65 -6.84 -8.80
C ALA A 10 3.50 -5.98 -10.07
N ALA A 11 3.15 -6.57 -11.22
CA ALA A 11 2.97 -5.82 -12.46
C ALA A 11 1.76 -4.88 -12.38
N ALA A 12 1.76 -3.85 -13.21
CA ALA A 12 0.66 -2.90 -13.32
C ALA A 12 -0.67 -3.60 -13.59
N PHE A 13 -1.74 -3.16 -12.92
CA PHE A 13 -3.10 -3.70 -13.08
C PHE A 13 -3.26 -5.20 -12.80
N ALA A 14 -2.19 -5.90 -12.37
CA ALA A 14 -2.28 -7.32 -12.07
C ALA A 14 -3.18 -7.55 -10.85
N PRO A 15 -4.07 -8.55 -10.87
CA PRO A 15 -4.87 -8.91 -9.71
C PRO A 15 -3.95 -9.39 -8.58
N ARG A 16 -4.47 -9.32 -7.34
CA ARG A 16 -3.79 -9.91 -6.19
C ARG A 16 -3.61 -11.41 -6.40
N ALA A 17 -2.39 -11.90 -6.28
CA ALA A 17 -2.10 -13.33 -6.38
C ALA A 17 -2.68 -14.09 -5.16
N SER A 18 -3.09 -15.34 -5.40
CA SER A 18 -3.54 -16.26 -4.36
C SER A 18 -2.41 -16.76 -3.46
N SER A 19 -1.15 -16.59 -3.88
CA SER A 19 0.04 -16.97 -3.11
C SER A 19 1.12 -15.90 -3.24
N VAL A 20 1.71 -15.52 -2.10
CA VAL A 20 2.84 -14.59 -2.03
C VAL A 20 4.16 -15.34 -2.24
N ASN A 21 5.07 -14.75 -3.02
CA ASN A 21 6.41 -15.31 -3.20
C ASN A 21 7.30 -14.95 -2.00
N VAL A 22 7.66 -15.95 -1.19
CA VAL A 22 8.50 -15.80 0.00
C VAL A 22 9.78 -16.59 -0.20
N VAL A 23 10.91 -15.90 -0.08
CA VAL A 23 12.25 -16.48 -0.14
C VAL A 23 12.94 -16.23 1.20
N LEU A 24 13.20 -17.31 1.94
CA LEU A 24 13.88 -17.26 3.24
C LEU A 24 15.36 -17.65 3.11
N SER A 25 16.18 -17.10 4.01
CA SER A 25 17.56 -17.55 4.21
C SER A 25 17.63 -19.01 4.72
N SER A 26 18.79 -19.64 4.53
CA SER A 26 19.08 -20.99 5.03
C SER A 26 19.04 -21.07 6.57
N ARG A 27 19.19 -19.94 7.25
CA ARG A 27 18.96 -19.80 8.69
C ARG A 27 17.74 -18.95 8.94
N VAL A 28 16.85 -19.44 9.80
CA VAL A 28 15.67 -18.68 10.22
C VAL A 28 16.04 -17.79 11.41
N GLU A 29 15.73 -16.52 11.28
CA GLU A 29 15.89 -15.56 12.35
C GLU A 29 14.92 -15.84 13.52
N PRO A 30 15.38 -15.80 14.79
CA PRO A 30 14.54 -16.09 15.95
C PRO A 30 13.28 -15.22 16.05
N TRP A 31 13.37 -13.96 15.61
CA TRP A 31 12.24 -13.03 15.62
C TRP A 31 11.11 -13.46 14.69
N LEU A 32 11.43 -14.15 13.58
CA LEU A 32 10.45 -14.64 12.62
C LEU A 32 9.63 -15.77 13.24
N THR A 33 10.31 -16.72 13.90
CA THR A 33 9.65 -17.79 14.65
C THR A 33 8.72 -17.23 15.72
N ALA A 34 9.21 -16.28 16.52
CA ALA A 34 8.41 -15.65 17.58
C ALA A 34 7.17 -14.91 17.03
N THR A 35 7.33 -14.22 15.90
CA THR A 35 6.24 -13.49 15.24
C THR A 35 5.21 -14.44 14.65
N LEU A 36 5.64 -15.48 13.92
CA LEU A 36 4.73 -16.48 13.36
C LEU A 36 3.96 -17.22 14.46
N LYS A 37 4.62 -17.61 15.56
CA LYS A 37 3.93 -18.24 16.71
C LYS A 37 2.89 -17.31 17.37
N ARG A 38 3.14 -16.00 17.37
CA ARG A 38 2.22 -15.00 17.94
C ARG A 38 1.01 -14.74 17.04
N VAL A 39 1.21 -14.66 15.72
CA VAL A 39 0.16 -14.28 14.75
C VAL A 39 -0.67 -15.49 14.31
N ASN A 40 -0.09 -16.68 14.27
CA ASN A 40 -0.84 -17.88 13.87
C ASN A 40 -1.79 -18.34 14.97
N ARG A 41 -3.08 -18.41 14.63
CA ARG A 41 -4.11 -19.00 15.49
C ARG A 41 -3.95 -20.52 15.62
N VAL A 42 -3.55 -21.18 14.53
CA VAL A 42 -3.31 -22.63 14.50
C VAL A 42 -1.86 -22.89 14.89
N LYS A 43 -1.67 -23.58 16.02
CA LYS A 43 -0.35 -24.00 16.47
C LYS A 43 0.17 -25.12 15.56
N ARG A 44 1.30 -24.85 14.90
CA ARG A 44 2.00 -25.79 14.03
C ARG A 44 3.49 -25.83 14.36
N PRO A 45 4.18 -26.96 14.11
CA PRO A 45 5.63 -27.02 14.30
C PRO A 45 6.33 -26.07 13.32
N LEU A 46 7.34 -25.37 13.84
CA LEU A 46 8.16 -24.40 13.12
C LEU A 46 9.63 -24.73 13.42
N ASN A 47 10.08 -25.87 12.90
CA ASN A 47 11.39 -26.47 13.17
C ASN A 47 12.32 -26.43 11.95
N SER A 48 11.79 -26.19 10.75
CA SER A 48 12.57 -26.09 9.51
C SER A 48 12.28 -24.82 8.72
N VAL A 49 13.22 -24.42 7.85
CA VAL A 49 13.06 -23.26 6.96
C VAL A 49 11.79 -23.41 6.10
N ALA A 50 11.57 -24.60 5.54
CA ALA A 50 10.40 -24.90 4.71
C ALA A 50 9.07 -24.71 5.48
N GLN A 51 9.03 -25.08 6.77
CA GLN A 51 7.85 -24.85 7.61
C GLN A 51 7.60 -23.36 7.86
N HIS A 52 8.66 -22.58 8.12
CA HIS A 52 8.55 -21.13 8.27
C HIS A 52 8.09 -20.46 6.98
N GLN A 53 8.68 -20.84 5.85
CA GLN A 53 8.33 -20.30 4.54
C GLN A 53 6.87 -20.58 4.23
N ARG A 54 6.41 -21.83 4.36
CA ARG A 54 5.01 -22.19 4.15
C ARG A 54 4.06 -21.41 5.08
N CYS A 55 4.39 -21.36 6.36
CA CYS A 55 3.59 -20.66 7.35
C CYS A 55 3.48 -19.15 7.05
N LEU A 56 4.59 -18.52 6.65
CA LEU A 56 4.63 -17.11 6.28
C LEU A 56 3.86 -16.88 4.98
N THR A 57 4.08 -17.69 3.95
CA THR A 57 3.34 -17.63 2.68
C THR A 57 1.84 -17.71 2.92
N GLU A 58 1.35 -18.70 3.66
CA GLU A 58 -0.08 -18.83 3.96
C GLU A 58 -0.63 -17.62 4.73
N THR A 59 0.13 -17.09 5.69
CA THR A 59 -0.28 -15.91 6.48
C THR A 59 -0.40 -14.67 5.59
N LEU A 60 0.60 -14.41 4.74
CA LEU A 60 0.66 -13.23 3.86
C LEU A 60 -0.30 -13.32 2.67
N SER A 61 -0.63 -14.55 2.25
CA SER A 61 -1.57 -14.78 1.13
C SER A 61 -3.03 -14.65 1.55
N SER A 62 -3.32 -14.52 2.85
CA SER A 62 -4.68 -14.26 3.34
C SER A 62 -5.22 -12.96 2.73
N PRO A 63 -6.48 -12.92 2.25
CA PRO A 63 -7.09 -11.69 1.74
C PRO A 63 -7.12 -10.56 2.78
N THR A 64 -7.15 -10.90 4.07
CA THR A 64 -7.14 -9.95 5.19
C THR A 64 -5.74 -9.46 5.57
N ALA A 65 -4.69 -9.96 4.93
CA ALA A 65 -3.33 -9.48 5.13
C ALA A 65 -3.14 -8.19 4.33
N ILE A 66 -3.51 -7.07 4.95
CA ILE A 66 -3.42 -5.71 4.41
C ILE A 66 -2.66 -4.86 5.41
N TRP A 67 -1.85 -3.93 4.92
CA TRP A 67 -1.06 -2.99 5.71
C TRP A 67 -1.44 -1.57 5.32
N THR A 68 -1.69 -0.74 6.33
CA THR A 68 -1.73 0.71 6.15
C THR A 68 -0.29 1.22 6.10
N LEU A 69 0.15 1.68 4.92
CA LEU A 69 1.49 2.23 4.71
C LEU A 69 1.62 3.65 5.27
N THR A 70 0.60 4.47 5.03
CA THR A 70 0.54 5.85 5.50
C THR A 70 -0.91 6.35 5.52
N SER A 71 -1.14 7.50 6.16
CA SER A 71 -2.40 8.23 6.13
C SER A 71 -2.15 9.64 5.62
N LEU A 72 -2.84 10.04 4.57
CA LEU A 72 -2.70 11.35 3.94
C LEU A 72 -3.87 12.23 4.38
N MET A 73 -3.56 13.39 4.98
CA MET A 73 -4.56 14.42 5.24
C MET A 73 -4.64 15.35 4.04
N LEU A 74 -5.75 15.31 3.31
CA LEU A 74 -5.92 15.97 2.02
C LEU A 74 -7.21 16.79 2.00
N PRO A 75 -7.27 17.90 1.24
CA PRO A 75 -8.52 18.62 0.98
C PRO A 75 -9.61 17.70 0.41
N LYS A 76 -10.87 17.97 0.75
CA LYS A 76 -12.03 17.22 0.22
C LYS A 76 -12.50 17.72 -1.14
N ALA A 77 -12.14 18.94 -1.51
CA ALA A 77 -12.60 19.62 -2.72
C ALA A 77 -11.50 20.58 -3.21
N PRO A 78 -11.60 21.06 -4.47
CA PRO A 78 -10.74 22.12 -5.00
C PRO A 78 -10.75 23.38 -4.13
N GLU A 79 -9.69 24.17 -4.18
CA GLU A 79 -9.50 25.36 -3.36
C GLU A 79 -10.66 26.37 -3.49
N SER A 80 -11.24 26.48 -4.69
CA SER A 80 -12.38 27.37 -4.95
C SER A 80 -13.67 26.95 -4.25
N GLU A 81 -13.79 25.68 -3.85
CA GLU A 81 -14.99 25.09 -3.24
C GLU A 81 -14.84 24.85 -1.73
N LEU A 82 -13.63 25.07 -1.18
CA LEU A 82 -13.39 24.92 0.24
C LEU A 82 -14.22 25.93 1.05
N ARG A 83 -14.79 25.46 2.16
CA ARG A 83 -15.55 26.30 3.08
C ARG A 83 -14.61 27.35 3.67
N LYS A 84 -15.04 28.61 3.70
CA LYS A 84 -14.37 29.68 4.42
C LYS A 84 -15.12 29.96 5.70
N ASP A 85 -14.45 29.89 6.84
CA ASP A 85 -15.07 30.13 8.14
C ASP A 85 -14.16 30.99 9.01
N SER A 86 -14.74 31.87 9.83
CA SER A 86 -13.99 32.67 10.79
C SER A 86 -13.25 31.81 11.83
N ASN A 87 -13.70 30.57 12.05
CA ASN A 87 -13.07 29.62 12.95
C ASN A 87 -12.19 28.61 12.17
N PRO A 88 -10.86 28.66 12.32
CA PRO A 88 -9.92 27.77 11.63
C PRO A 88 -10.15 26.27 11.93
N LEU A 89 -10.68 25.92 13.10
CA LEU A 89 -10.94 24.52 13.44
C LEU A 89 -12.16 23.98 12.69
N VAL A 90 -13.20 24.80 12.54
CA VAL A 90 -14.37 24.47 11.73
C VAL A 90 -13.93 24.29 10.28
N GLU A 91 -13.13 25.23 9.78
CA GLU A 91 -12.57 25.14 8.43
C GLU A 91 -11.77 23.84 8.21
N ALA A 92 -10.85 23.50 9.12
CA ALA A 92 -10.04 22.30 9.02
C ALA A 92 -10.87 21.00 9.06
N LEU A 93 -11.83 20.89 9.98
CA LEU A 93 -12.67 19.69 10.13
C LEU A 93 -13.57 19.43 8.92
N PHE A 94 -14.09 20.50 8.30
CA PHE A 94 -14.95 20.37 7.13
C PHE A 94 -14.16 20.20 5.84
N ASN A 95 -13.01 20.86 5.69
CA ASN A 95 -12.27 20.88 4.43
C ASN A 95 -11.30 19.71 4.24
N TYR A 96 -10.85 19.03 5.29
CA TYR A 96 -9.86 17.96 5.16
C TYR A 96 -10.43 16.57 5.46
N GLN A 97 -9.91 15.58 4.75
CA GLN A 97 -10.16 14.16 4.95
C GLN A 97 -8.87 13.39 5.14
N LEU A 98 -8.97 12.21 5.75
CA LEU A 98 -7.87 11.25 5.86
C LEU A 98 -8.09 10.13 4.85
N ILE A 99 -7.14 9.96 3.94
CA ILE A 99 -7.07 8.81 3.03
C ILE A 99 -5.99 7.87 3.57
N HIS A 100 -6.40 6.66 3.95
CA HIS A 100 -5.49 5.60 4.38
C HIS A 100 -4.97 4.85 3.16
N ILE A 101 -3.66 4.85 2.97
CA ILE A 101 -3.02 4.13 1.87
C ILE A 101 -2.73 2.71 2.33
N GLU A 102 -3.51 1.78 1.82
CA GLU A 102 -3.47 0.37 2.14
C GLU A 102 -2.80 -0.43 1.01
N ALA A 103 -2.02 -1.43 1.41
CA ALA A 103 -1.26 -2.28 0.51
C ALA A 103 -1.18 -3.71 1.02
N TYR A 104 -0.90 -4.65 0.13
CA TYR A 104 -0.62 -6.04 0.46
C TYR A 104 0.77 -6.45 -0.02
N ILE A 105 1.37 -7.42 0.66
CA ILE A 105 2.69 -7.92 0.31
C ILE A 105 2.60 -8.81 -0.94
N VAL A 106 3.45 -8.55 -1.92
CA VAL A 106 3.58 -9.36 -3.14
C VAL A 106 4.85 -10.21 -3.14
N HIS A 107 5.88 -9.76 -2.43
CA HIS A 107 7.15 -10.47 -2.38
C HIS A 107 7.89 -10.24 -1.06
N VAL A 108 8.55 -11.27 -0.56
CA VAL A 108 9.50 -11.22 0.55
C VAL A 108 10.78 -11.90 0.11
N ASP A 109 11.91 -11.20 0.19
CA ASP A 109 13.24 -11.72 -0.07
C ASP A 109 14.15 -11.45 1.13
N MET A 110 14.50 -12.49 1.88
CA MET A 110 15.46 -12.44 2.99
C MET A 110 16.84 -13.00 2.61
N VAL A 111 17.13 -13.18 1.31
CA VAL A 111 18.39 -13.75 0.81
C VAL A 111 19.23 -12.70 0.12
N LEU A 112 18.69 -12.03 -0.90
CA LEU A 112 19.49 -11.12 -1.72
C LEU A 112 19.40 -9.68 -1.22
N ARG A 113 18.18 -9.18 -0.99
CA ARG A 113 17.94 -7.76 -0.70
C ARG A 113 17.46 -7.48 0.72
N ASN A 114 17.02 -8.51 1.45
CA ASN A 114 16.38 -8.37 2.73
C ASN A 114 15.20 -7.38 2.69
N GLU A 115 14.37 -7.53 1.66
CA GLU A 115 13.31 -6.60 1.26
C GLU A 115 11.92 -7.27 1.29
N VAL A 116 10.91 -6.46 1.57
CA VAL A 116 9.49 -6.77 1.41
C VAL A 116 8.90 -5.76 0.43
N ALA A 117 8.24 -6.27 -0.60
CA ALA A 117 7.57 -5.46 -1.60
C ALA A 117 6.06 -5.47 -1.39
N PHE A 118 5.48 -4.28 -1.39
CA PHE A 118 4.06 -4.01 -1.21
C PHE A 118 3.46 -3.45 -2.50
N LYS A 119 2.25 -3.91 -2.81
CA LYS A 119 1.42 -3.33 -3.87
C LYS A 119 0.16 -2.73 -3.25
N LEU A 120 -0.22 -1.54 -3.72
CA LEU A 120 -1.40 -0.86 -3.24
C LEU A 120 -2.67 -1.69 -3.49
N THR A 121 -3.64 -1.57 -2.59
CA THR A 121 -4.97 -2.13 -2.80
C THR A 121 -5.69 -1.40 -3.93
N PRO A 122 -6.63 -2.06 -4.64
CA PRO A 122 -7.48 -1.39 -5.63
C PRO A 122 -8.18 -0.16 -5.04
N ASP A 123 -8.74 -0.27 -3.84
CA ASP A 123 -9.45 0.81 -3.15
C ASP A 123 -8.54 2.03 -2.90
N SER A 124 -7.29 1.82 -2.49
CA SER A 124 -6.33 2.91 -2.33
C SER A 124 -5.91 3.53 -3.65
N ILE A 125 -5.76 2.71 -4.71
CA ILE A 125 -5.45 3.20 -6.05
C ILE A 125 -6.61 4.07 -6.57
N GLU A 126 -7.85 3.59 -6.44
CA GLU A 126 -9.06 4.30 -6.83
C GLU A 126 -9.20 5.62 -6.08
N SER A 127 -9.08 5.60 -4.75
CA SER A 127 -9.14 6.82 -3.92
C SER A 127 -8.10 7.88 -4.34
N LEU A 128 -6.88 7.44 -4.70
CA LEU A 128 -5.83 8.34 -5.18
C LEU A 128 -6.11 8.89 -6.59
N ILE A 129 -6.67 8.07 -7.47
CA ILE A 129 -7.05 8.48 -8.84
C ILE A 129 -8.18 9.50 -8.78
N GLU A 130 -9.21 9.25 -7.99
CA GLU A 130 -10.33 10.17 -7.77
C GLU A 130 -9.84 11.51 -7.21
N TYR A 131 -9.04 11.47 -6.13
CA TYR A 131 -8.46 12.68 -5.56
C TYR A 131 -7.61 13.47 -6.58
N HIS A 132 -6.78 12.77 -7.36
CA HIS A 132 -5.95 13.42 -8.37
C HIS A 132 -6.80 14.09 -9.45
N LYS A 133 -7.91 13.47 -9.85
CA LYS A 133 -8.79 13.97 -10.90
C LYS A 133 -9.63 15.15 -10.43
N ASP A 134 -10.29 15.00 -9.29
CA ASP A 134 -11.38 15.88 -8.88
C ASP A 134 -10.87 17.08 -8.06
N VAL A 135 -9.69 16.96 -7.44
CA VAL A 135 -9.08 18.05 -6.66
C VAL A 135 -7.82 18.54 -7.37
N HIS A 136 -6.80 17.70 -7.48
CA HIS A 136 -5.47 18.14 -7.93
C HIS A 136 -5.46 18.67 -9.38
N CYS A 137 -6.10 17.97 -10.32
CA CYS A 137 -6.21 18.43 -11.71
C CYS A 137 -7.06 19.70 -11.85
N VAL A 138 -8.11 19.85 -11.03
CA VAL A 138 -8.97 21.04 -11.03
C VAL A 138 -8.19 22.25 -10.53
N ASP A 139 -7.47 22.11 -9.40
CA ASP A 139 -6.65 23.18 -8.84
C ASP A 139 -5.49 23.57 -9.76
N ILE A 140 -4.80 22.59 -10.37
CA ILE A 140 -3.76 22.86 -11.38
C ILE A 140 -4.36 23.65 -12.54
N SER A 141 -5.52 23.22 -13.04
CA SER A 141 -6.20 23.95 -14.11
C SER A 141 -6.54 25.37 -13.64
N ALA A 142 -7.16 25.56 -12.49
CA ALA A 142 -7.54 26.89 -12.00
C ALA A 142 -6.35 27.85 -11.82
N ASN A 143 -5.23 27.35 -11.28
CA ASN A 143 -4.05 28.15 -10.95
C ASN A 143 -3.10 28.42 -12.13
N THR A 144 -3.41 27.87 -13.30
CA THR A 144 -2.57 27.94 -14.48
C THR A 144 -3.21 28.86 -15.54
N TYR A 145 -2.43 29.73 -16.18
CA TYR A 145 -2.94 30.65 -17.22
C TYR A 145 -3.71 29.89 -18.32
N ASN A 146 -4.72 30.50 -18.92
CA ASN A 146 -5.54 29.81 -19.91
C ASN A 146 -4.89 29.82 -21.31
N TRP A 147 -4.52 28.65 -21.83
CA TRP A 147 -4.02 28.47 -23.20
C TRP A 147 -4.68 27.25 -23.87
N SER A 148 -4.60 27.21 -25.20
CA SER A 148 -5.35 26.27 -26.06
C SER A 148 -5.16 24.79 -25.75
N GLU A 149 -4.00 24.39 -25.23
CA GLU A 149 -3.65 22.98 -24.98
C GLU A 149 -3.76 22.56 -23.52
N LYS A 150 -4.13 23.48 -22.63
CA LYS A 150 -4.12 23.27 -21.19
C LYS A 150 -4.94 22.05 -20.77
N GLU A 151 -6.17 21.93 -21.26
CA GLU A 151 -7.04 20.80 -20.94
C GLU A 151 -6.47 19.46 -21.43
N VAL A 152 -5.78 19.46 -22.58
CA VAL A 152 -5.13 18.28 -23.13
C VAL A 152 -3.96 17.86 -22.24
N GLN A 153 -3.15 18.83 -21.77
CA GLN A 153 -2.03 18.55 -20.88
C GLN A 153 -2.49 18.04 -19.50
N VAL A 154 -3.56 18.62 -18.93
CA VAL A 154 -4.12 18.15 -17.64
C VAL A 154 -4.66 16.72 -17.76
N LYS A 155 -5.34 16.37 -18.86
CA LYS A 155 -5.78 15.00 -19.12
C LYS A 155 -4.60 14.04 -19.23
N LYS A 156 -3.57 14.42 -19.99
CA LYS A 156 -2.35 13.61 -20.14
C LYS A 156 -1.65 13.38 -18.79
N LEU A 157 -1.55 14.42 -17.96
CA LEU A 157 -0.99 14.31 -16.61
C LEU A 157 -1.75 13.28 -15.76
N HIS A 158 -3.09 13.31 -15.81
CA HIS A 158 -3.91 12.36 -15.09
C HIS A 158 -3.75 10.91 -15.61
N GLU A 159 -3.68 10.72 -16.93
CA GLU A 159 -3.42 9.40 -17.52
C GLU A 159 -2.05 8.84 -17.12
N GLU A 160 -1.01 9.69 -17.10
CA GLU A 160 0.32 9.32 -16.63
C GLU A 160 0.31 8.96 -15.14
N PHE A 161 -0.45 9.71 -14.32
CA PHE A 161 -0.64 9.41 -12.90
C PHE A 161 -1.30 8.03 -12.70
N ILE A 162 -2.38 7.72 -13.44
CA ILE A 162 -3.06 6.41 -13.39
C ILE A 162 -2.05 5.29 -13.70
N GLN A 163 -1.21 5.46 -14.72
CA GLN A 163 -0.21 4.47 -15.05
C GLN A 163 0.86 4.32 -13.96
N ALA A 164 1.33 5.44 -13.41
CA ALA A 164 2.37 5.45 -12.39
C ALA A 164 1.89 4.78 -11.10
N ILE A 165 0.68 5.12 -10.63
CA ILE A 165 0.15 4.56 -9.38
C ILE A 165 -0.15 3.07 -9.49
N ASN A 166 -0.58 2.60 -10.66
CA ASN A 166 -0.80 1.16 -10.90
C ASN A 166 0.51 0.37 -10.99
N LYS A 167 1.61 1.00 -11.43
CA LYS A 167 2.96 0.43 -11.46
C LYS A 167 3.68 0.53 -10.11
N PHE A 168 3.17 1.35 -9.19
CA PHE A 168 3.86 1.64 -7.95
C PHE A 168 3.98 0.39 -7.07
N VAL A 169 5.21 0.09 -6.69
CA VAL A 169 5.54 -0.96 -5.73
C VAL A 169 6.41 -0.33 -4.65
N PHE A 170 5.97 -0.45 -3.41
CA PHE A 170 6.71 0.06 -2.26
C PHE A 170 7.61 -1.04 -1.69
N GLY A 171 8.92 -0.84 -1.76
CA GLY A 171 9.93 -1.73 -1.20
C GLY A 171 10.47 -1.21 0.13
N THR A 172 10.57 -2.07 1.13
CA THR A 172 11.19 -1.73 2.41
C THR A 172 11.91 -2.93 3.03
N HIS A 173 12.76 -2.69 4.02
CA HIS A 173 13.51 -3.75 4.68
C HIS A 173 12.58 -4.74 5.42
N VAL A 174 12.97 -6.01 5.51
CA VAL A 174 12.15 -7.07 6.14
C VAL A 174 11.80 -6.82 7.60
N SER A 175 12.49 -5.89 8.25
CA SER A 175 12.15 -5.41 9.59
C SER A 175 10.72 -4.87 9.68
N ALA A 176 10.14 -4.40 8.57
CA ALA A 176 8.75 -3.98 8.49
C ALA A 176 7.76 -5.09 8.90
N LEU A 177 8.13 -6.37 8.78
CA LEU A 177 7.30 -7.49 9.26
C LEU A 177 7.20 -7.57 10.79
N PHE A 178 8.14 -6.95 11.53
CA PHE A 178 8.17 -7.04 13.00
C PHE A 178 7.91 -5.71 13.72
N LEU A 179 8.13 -4.56 13.06
CA LEU A 179 8.07 -3.26 13.72
C LEU A 179 6.69 -2.99 14.35
N PRO A 180 6.63 -2.56 15.63
CA PRO A 180 5.37 -2.24 16.32
C PRO A 180 4.62 -1.08 15.66
N THR A 181 5.31 -0.16 14.99
CA THR A 181 4.70 0.93 14.23
C THR A 181 3.87 0.43 13.03
N PHE A 182 4.29 -0.69 12.42
CA PHE A 182 3.52 -1.40 11.40
C PHE A 182 2.53 -2.43 11.99
N ARG A 183 2.53 -2.67 13.31
CA ARG A 183 1.52 -3.53 13.97
C ARG A 183 0.13 -2.92 13.99
N ILE A 184 -0.02 -1.61 13.76
CA ILE A 184 -1.33 -0.98 13.58
C ILE A 184 -2.03 -1.55 12.32
N GLY A 185 -1.28 -2.10 11.36
CA GLY A 185 -1.81 -2.73 10.14
C GLY A 185 -2.16 -4.21 10.23
N ILE A 186 -1.67 -4.98 11.21
CA ILE A 186 -2.24 -6.33 11.46
C ILE A 186 -3.49 -6.17 12.34
N ILE A 187 -4.41 -5.32 11.92
CA ILE A 187 -5.82 -5.62 12.16
C ILE A 187 -6.12 -6.69 11.11
N LEU A 188 -5.90 -7.95 11.48
CA LEU A 188 -6.77 -8.99 10.95
C LEU A 188 -8.18 -8.46 11.26
N ARG A 189 -8.85 -7.85 10.26
CA ARG A 189 -10.29 -7.58 10.31
C ARG A 189 -10.94 -8.96 10.38
N ALA A 190 -10.92 -9.53 11.57
CA ALA A 190 -11.79 -10.60 11.97
C ALA A 190 -13.16 -9.94 12.10
N GLY A 191 -13.79 -9.75 10.94
CA GLY A 191 -15.21 -9.45 10.88
C GLY A 191 -15.94 -10.62 11.52
N ASN A 192 -16.72 -10.29 12.55
CA ASN A 192 -17.79 -11.13 13.08
C ASN A 192 -18.56 -11.80 11.93
N ARG A 193 -18.69 -13.12 12.02
CA ARG A 193 -19.94 -13.82 11.80
C ARG A 193 -20.14 -14.77 12.96
#